data_AF-A0A497H3Z7-F1
#
_entry.id   AF-A0A497H3Z7-F1
#
_cell.length_a   1.000
_cell.length_b   1.000
_cell.length_c   1.000
_cell.angle_alpha   90.00
_cell.angle_beta   90.00
_cell.angle_gamma   90.00
#
_symmetry.space_group_name_H-M   'P 1'
#
loop_
_entity.id
_entity.type
_entity.pdbx_description
1 polymer ?
#
loop_
_entity_poly.entity_id
_entity_poly.type
_entity_poly.pdbx_seq_one_letter_code
_entity_poly.pdbx_strand_id
1 'polypeptide(L)' 'MEEHGVQIEKDTEDEEPVEGTCEICELRDAEYRCIRCGKIACMSCFWVMLGICKECITEEKMKELKEHYF' A
#
# COMPACT_ATOMS: atom_id res chain seq x y z
N MET A 1 3.72 -40.87 -26.89
CA MET A 1 3.78 -40.60 -25.44
C MET A 1 3.79 -39.10 -25.32
N GLU A 2 2.61 -38.56 -25.05
CA GLU A 2 2.31 -37.14 -25.08
C GLU A 2 2.87 -36.52 -23.80
N GLU A 3 3.88 -35.66 -23.96
CA GLU A 3 4.46 -34.89 -22.87
C GLU A 3 3.49 -33.79 -22.45
N HIS A 4 2.92 -33.96 -21.25
CA HIS A 4 1.97 -33.03 -20.65
C HIS A 4 2.64 -31.66 -20.44
N GLY A 5 2.13 -30.65 -21.13
CA GLY A 5 2.47 -29.25 -20.89
C GLY A 5 2.01 -28.81 -19.49
N VAL A 6 2.96 -28.45 -18.66
CA VAL A 6 2.70 -27.77 -17.38
C VAL A 6 2.31 -26.33 -17.70
N GLN A 7 1.02 -26.02 -17.61
CA GLN A 7 0.55 -24.64 -17.57
C GLN A 7 0.71 -24.15 -16.13
N ILE A 8 1.77 -23.38 -15.86
CA ILE A 8 1.86 -22.60 -14.63
C ILE A 8 0.99 -21.36 -14.84
N GLU A 9 -0.31 -21.51 -14.66
CA GLU A 9 -1.19 -20.37 -14.40
C GLU A 9 -0.76 -19.83 -13.03
N LYS A 10 0.04 -18.75 -13.04
CA LYS A 10 0.29 -17.96 -11.85
C LYS A 10 -1.06 -17.33 -11.50
N ASP A 11 -1.78 -18.03 -10.64
CA ASP A 11 -2.83 -17.49 -9.78
C ASP A 11 -2.22 -16.26 -9.09
N THR A 12 -2.47 -15.08 -9.66
CA THR A 12 -2.21 -13.82 -8.97
C THR A 12 -3.27 -13.76 -7.90
N GLU A 13 -2.89 -14.26 -6.73
CA GLU A 13 -3.63 -14.28 -5.49
C GLU A 13 -4.32 -12.92 -5.29
N ASP A 14 -5.60 -12.84 -5.64
CA ASP A 14 -6.69 -12.02 -5.11
C ASP A 14 -6.31 -10.79 -4.25
N GLU A 15 -5.40 -9.93 -4.72
CA GLU A 15 -5.26 -8.57 -4.20
C GLU A 15 -6.27 -7.74 -4.99
N GLU A 16 -7.51 -7.63 -4.47
CA GLU A 16 -8.52 -6.72 -5.01
C GLU A 16 -7.81 -5.39 -5.34
N PRO A 17 -7.74 -4.98 -6.62
CA PRO A 17 -7.01 -3.79 -6.99
C PRO A 17 -7.59 -2.65 -6.17
N VAL A 18 -6.71 -1.88 -5.54
CA VAL A 18 -7.13 -0.68 -4.83
C VAL A 18 -7.54 0.33 -5.90
N GLU A 19 -8.77 0.21 -6.41
CA GLU A 19 -9.25 1.05 -7.49
C GLU A 19 -9.67 2.42 -6.94
N GLY A 20 -9.14 3.49 -7.53
CA GLY A 20 -9.53 4.86 -7.23
C GLY A 20 -8.34 5.81 -7.02
N THR A 21 -8.66 7.07 -6.79
CA THR A 21 -7.67 8.11 -6.52
C THR A 21 -7.32 8.11 -5.03
N CYS A 22 -6.06 8.42 -4.70
CA CYS A 22 -5.61 8.58 -3.33
C CYS A 22 -6.51 9.57 -2.57
N GLU A 23 -7.16 9.12 -1.49
CA GLU A 23 -8.07 9.94 -0.66
C GLU A 23 -7.37 11.03 0.18
N ILE A 24 -6.06 11.21 -0.03
CA ILE A 24 -5.21 12.08 0.79
C ILE A 24 -4.63 13.22 -0.03
N CYS A 25 -4.25 12.94 -1.27
CA CYS A 25 -3.76 13.97 -2.17
C CYS A 25 -4.64 14.15 -3.39
N GLU A 26 -5.55 13.23 -3.70
CA GLU A 26 -6.54 13.30 -4.79
C GLU A 26 -5.91 13.56 -6.18
N LEU A 27 -4.61 13.29 -6.31
CA LEU A 27 -3.78 13.61 -7.47
C LEU A 27 -3.26 12.38 -8.21
N ARG A 28 -3.10 11.27 -7.49
CA ARG A 28 -2.50 10.02 -7.98
C ARG A 28 -3.42 8.87 -7.65
N ASP A 29 -3.36 7.84 -8.45
CA ASP A 29 -4.06 6.59 -8.19
C ASP A 29 -3.60 5.99 -6.85
N ALA A 30 -4.56 5.42 -6.12
CA ALA A 30 -4.28 4.71 -4.90
C ALA A 30 -3.78 3.30 -5.25
N GLU A 31 -2.81 2.83 -4.47
CA GLU A 31 -2.22 1.51 -4.66
C GLU A 31 -2.24 0.71 -3.35
N TYR A 32 -2.46 1.40 -2.22
CA TYR A 32 -2.38 0.81 -0.89
C TYR A 32 -3.58 1.22 -0.05
N ARG A 33 -4.02 0.32 0.84
CA ARG A 33 -5.08 0.61 1.82
C ARG A 33 -4.49 0.75 3.22
N CYS A 34 -4.82 1.84 3.90
CA CYS A 34 -4.43 2.08 5.29
C CYS A 34 -5.10 1.08 6.23
N ILE A 35 -4.31 0.29 6.97
CA ILE A 35 -4.86 -0.67 7.95
C ILE A 35 -5.53 0.00 9.16
N ARG A 36 -5.25 1.29 9.39
CA ARG A 36 -5.74 2.03 10.56
C ARG A 36 -7.07 2.74 10.29
N CYS A 37 -7.18 3.46 9.17
CA CYS A 37 -8.39 4.22 8.83
C CYS A 37 -9.18 3.63 7.65
N GLY A 38 -8.64 2.63 6.96
CA GLY A 38 -9.27 2.03 5.79
C GLY A 38 -9.14 2.85 4.49
N LYS A 39 -8.61 4.08 4.55
CA LYS A 39 -8.47 4.93 3.37
C LYS A 39 -7.48 4.37 2.36
N ILE A 40 -7.76 4.62 1.08
CA ILE A 40 -6.88 4.27 -0.03
C ILE A 40 -5.87 5.40 -0.32
N ALA A 41 -4.60 5.04 -0.50
CA ALA A 41 -3.50 5.99 -0.64
C ALA A 41 -2.51 5.58 -1.75
N CYS A 42 -1.94 6.58 -2.41
CA CYS A 42 -0.85 6.39 -3.37
C CYS A 42 0.47 6.06 -2.64
N MET A 43 1.45 5.49 -3.34
CA MET A 43 2.76 5.15 -2.79
C MET A 43 3.45 6.30 -2.04
N SER A 44 3.24 7.56 -2.45
CA SER A 44 3.81 8.72 -1.74
C SER A 44 3.08 9.13 -0.45
N CYS A 45 1.78 8.83 -0.34
CA CYS A 45 0.97 9.16 0.84
C CYS A 45 0.79 7.98 1.79
N PHE A 46 1.26 6.80 1.39
CA PHE A 46 1.24 5.58 2.16
C PHE A 46 2.62 5.25 2.72
N TRP A 47 2.69 4.95 4.01
CA TRP A 47 3.89 4.44 4.66
C TRP A 47 3.90 2.93 4.60
N VAL A 48 4.57 2.38 3.57
CA VAL A 48 4.67 0.93 3.35
C VAL A 48 5.24 0.21 4.57
N MET A 49 6.27 0.77 5.22
CA MET A 49 6.87 0.16 6.42
C MET A 49 5.92 0.05 7.62
N LEU A 50 4.90 0.91 7.69
CA LEU A 50 3.95 0.95 8.80
C LEU A 50 2.57 0.42 8.42
N GLY A 51 2.30 0.22 7.13
CA GLY A 51 0.97 -0.14 6.62
C GLY A 51 -0.09 0.95 6.80
N ILE A 52 0.30 2.19 7.09
CA ILE A 52 -0.62 3.30 7.39
C ILE A 52 -0.41 4.47 6.46
N CYS A 53 -1.41 5.34 6.33
CA CYS A 53 -1.27 6.56 5.55
C CYS A 53 -0.64 7.73 6.34
N LYS A 54 -0.24 8.78 5.61
CA LYS A 54 0.37 10.00 6.18
C LYS A 54 -0.52 10.76 7.16
N GLU A 55 -1.85 10.59 7.10
CA GLU A 55 -2.76 11.21 8.08
C GLU A 55 -2.85 10.37 9.36
N CYS A 56 -2.61 9.06 9.25
CA CYS A 56 -2.66 8.13 10.37
C CYS A 56 -1.37 8.09 11.17
N ILE A 57 -0.24 8.49 10.59
CA ILE A 57 1.00 8.64 11.33
C ILE A 57 0.87 9.90 12.20
N THR A 58 0.76 9.71 13.51
CA THR A 58 0.70 10.81 14.48
C THR A 58 1.99 11.60 14.43
N GLU A 59 1.94 12.93 14.63
CA GLU A 59 3.14 13.78 14.71
C GLU A 59 4.17 13.25 15.71
N GLU A 60 3.73 12.65 16.82
CA GLU A 60 4.61 11.96 17.79
C GLU A 60 5.45 10.84 17.15
N LYS A 61 4.85 9.97 16.34
CA LYS A 61 5.58 8.89 15.64
C LYS A 61 6.50 9.44 14.55
N MET A 62 6.11 10.52 13.89
CA MET A 62 7.01 11.23 12.98
C MET A 62 8.21 11.82 13.72
N LYS A 63 8.02 12.33 14.94
CA LYS A 63 9.06 12.93 15.75
C LYS A 63 10.07 11.89 16.22
N GLU A 64 9.60 10.72 16.68
CA GLU A 64 10.47 9.60 17.05
C GLU A 64 11.30 9.10 15.85
N LEU A 65 10.70 9.00 14.66
CA LEU A 65 11.44 8.63 13.44
C LEU A 65 12.47 9.69 13.04
N LYS A 66 12.20 10.98 13.30
CA LYS A 66 13.09 12.09 12.95
C LYS A 66 14.29 12.20 13.91
N GLU A 67 14.10 11.90 15.19
CA GLU A 67 15.16 11.91 16.21
C GLU A 67 16.13 10.73 16.08
N HIS A 68 15.69 9.60 15.49
CA HIS A 68 16.51 8.40 15.40
C HIS A 68 17.33 8.28 14.11
N TYR A 69 16.98 9.03 13.07
CA TYR A 69 17.59 8.95 11.73
C TYR A 69 18.24 10.26 11.24
N PHE A 70 18.23 11.33 12.03
CA PHE A 70 18.81 12.64 11.68
C PHE A 70 19.73 13.19 12.77
#